data_AF-A0A166M038-F1
#
_entry.id   AF-A0A166M038-F1
#
_cell.length_a   1.000
_cell.length_b   1.000
_cell.length_c   1.000
_cell.angle_alpha   90.00
_cell.angle_beta   90.00
_cell.angle_gamma   90.00
#
_symmetry.space_group_name_H-M   'P 1'
#
loop_
_entity.id
_entity.type
_entity.pdbx_description
1 polymer ?
#
loop_
_entity_poly.entity_id
_entity_poly.type
_entity_poly.pdbx_seq_one_letter_code
_entity_poly.pdbx_strand_id
1 'polypeptide(L)'
;MLVWQWGLIATSVMLVVAFVVLVVRYLSLRKQLNADQGDEDGSQNESHNTPSIDAAPPSEKEQWLALLNQQKLICGQLLGKLAKEDFQGRASLSCWSIFLDVEIKIIEEGLDDIDVTALLGAFKNILDKIDKAQEIDALLKSLKVNQTVLRELNKVIQRTGDKIFNQVNITADLNAQLDKLQAQLAKEAELDESLGLLRSEIASMFELAERLKHHLEEVKKSGVAPEYIEALEDFLGGVDESDFLNAVGSEMDDKVADLKQLAANQKAIIEELKAQMRQLKGDGDQHHIGEYDIAMARLEKSLLESSRVIKRLESKLENLHNIKHNLNIDLVKRDEALAQKTAQLTGSEPNGADIYSVIDEELSTMRNMEDLLSQGDLTEASDAFATEQASKIKELRQMVNDSELYVEALERDLEKARVLRENLEYKLSHPESLANPAFQDSDILLEKELEELENLREINDELEAERKRLITELYDGQAQTEEFSKLRDKVDELDKKIDSVQQSYVEMEEKYLNAIMAGEDGF
;
A
#
# COMPACT_ATOMS: atom_id res chain seq x y z
N MET A 1 19.74 -13.30 44.09
CA MET A 1 20.79 -12.35 44.53
C MET A 1 21.89 -13.02 45.37
N LEU A 2 21.58 -13.90 46.34
CA LEU A 2 22.60 -14.52 47.20
C LEU A 2 23.60 -15.45 46.49
N VAL A 3 23.15 -16.30 45.55
CA VAL A 3 24.02 -17.31 44.89
C VAL A 3 25.15 -16.67 44.05
N TRP A 4 24.88 -15.54 43.40
CA TRP A 4 25.88 -14.81 42.61
C TRP A 4 26.94 -14.12 43.49
N GLN A 5 26.58 -13.67 44.70
CA GLN A 5 27.53 -13.09 45.64
C GLN A 5 28.49 -14.15 46.21
N TRP A 6 27.98 -15.35 46.51
CA TRP A 6 28.82 -16.48 46.93
C TRP A 6 29.77 -16.96 45.82
N GLY A 7 29.32 -16.92 44.55
CA GLY A 7 30.18 -17.21 43.40
C GLY A 7 31.36 -16.23 43.28
N LEU A 8 31.11 -14.93 43.44
CA LEU A 8 32.13 -13.88 43.41
C LEU A 8 33.13 -13.99 44.55
N ILE A 9 32.67 -14.33 45.76
CA ILE A 9 33.54 -14.56 46.93
C ILE A 9 34.41 -15.79 46.70
N ALA A 10 33.84 -16.89 46.18
CA ALA A 10 34.60 -18.10 45.89
C ALA A 10 35.70 -17.86 44.85
N THR A 11 35.41 -17.11 43.77
CA THR A 11 36.42 -16.77 42.74
C THR A 11 37.50 -15.83 43.27
N SER A 12 37.13 -14.90 44.17
CA SER A 12 38.08 -13.97 44.81
C SER A 12 39.07 -14.72 45.71
N VAL A 13 38.58 -15.65 46.54
CA VAL A 13 39.43 -16.48 47.41
C VAL A 13 40.37 -17.36 46.58
N MET A 14 39.88 -17.93 45.47
CA MET A 14 40.70 -18.75 44.56
C MET A 14 41.85 -17.94 43.93
N LEU A 15 41.58 -16.69 43.53
CA LEU A 15 42.59 -15.76 43.00
C LEU A 15 43.64 -15.38 44.06
N VAL A 16 43.23 -15.13 45.30
CA VAL A 16 44.16 -14.82 46.39
C VAL A 16 45.08 -16.01 46.70
N VAL A 17 44.54 -17.23 46.71
CA VAL A 17 45.35 -18.44 46.92
C VAL A 17 46.36 -18.63 45.78
N ALA A 18 45.95 -18.44 44.52
CA ALA A 18 46.86 -18.50 43.38
C ALA A 18 47.97 -17.44 43.47
N PHE A 19 47.65 -16.23 43.93
CA PHE A 19 48.61 -15.16 44.11
C PHE A 19 49.64 -15.47 45.20
N VAL A 20 49.21 -16.04 46.33
CA VAL A 20 50.13 -16.49 47.39
C VAL A 20 51.08 -17.57 46.89
N VAL A 21 50.60 -18.54 46.10
CA VAL A 21 51.44 -19.58 45.50
C VAL A 21 52.50 -18.98 44.58
N LEU A 22 52.12 -17.98 43.76
CA LEU A 22 53.07 -17.29 42.87
C LEU A 22 54.12 -16.48 43.64
N VAL A 23 53.73 -15.80 44.72
CA VAL A 23 54.67 -15.05 45.58
C VAL A 23 55.65 -15.98 46.30
N VAL A 24 55.17 -17.13 46.79
CA VAL A 24 56.04 -18.15 47.42
C VAL A 24 57.01 -18.74 46.39
N ARG A 25 56.54 -19.04 45.18
CA ARG A 25 57.40 -19.49 44.07
C ARG A 25 58.46 -18.44 43.73
N TYR A 26 58.05 -17.17 43.59
CA TYR A 26 58.96 -16.08 43.29
C TYR A 26 60.03 -15.89 44.38
N LEU A 27 59.65 -15.93 45.66
CA LEU A 27 60.60 -15.86 46.77
C LEU A 27 61.53 -17.08 46.83
N SER A 28 61.04 -18.28 46.50
CA SER A 28 61.88 -19.48 46.44
C SER A 28 62.93 -19.40 45.32
N LEU A 29 62.54 -18.88 44.15
CA LEU A 29 63.44 -18.65 43.01
C LEU A 29 64.48 -17.57 43.33
N ARG A 30 64.07 -16.49 44.01
CA ARG A 30 64.99 -15.45 44.47
C ARG A 30 65.99 -15.97 45.52
N LYS A 31 65.56 -16.90 46.39
CA LYS A 31 66.43 -17.51 47.40
C LYS A 31 67.44 -18.48 46.78
N GLN A 32 67.09 -19.14 45.67
CA GLN A 32 68.02 -19.94 44.88
C GLN A 32 69.05 -19.06 44.16
N LEU A 33 68.64 -17.90 43.65
CA LEU A 33 69.56 -16.95 43.00
C LEU A 33 70.57 -16.33 43.98
N ASN A 34 70.14 -16.04 45.22
CA ASN A 34 71.01 -15.47 46.26
C ASN A 34 71.87 -16.51 47.00
N ALA A 35 71.59 -17.81 46.83
CA ALA A 35 72.40 -18.90 47.41
C ALA A 35 73.60 -19.25 46.53
N ASP A 36 73.57 -18.86 45.25
CA ASP A 36 74.64 -19.10 44.27
C ASP A 36 75.61 -17.92 44.12
N GLN A 37 75.48 -16.90 44.99
CA GLN A 37 76.24 -15.64 44.93
C GLN A 37 77.01 -15.32 46.22
N GLY A 38 77.28 -16.34 47.04
CA GLY A 38 78.00 -16.22 48.31
C GLY A 38 79.24 -17.09 48.35
N ASP A 39 80.25 -16.79 47.51
CA ASP A 39 81.66 -17.06 47.77
C ASP A 39 82.51 -16.40 46.67
N GLU A 40 82.99 -15.18 46.95
CA GLU A 40 84.38 -14.70 46.78
C GLU A 40 84.41 -13.17 46.84
N ASP A 41 84.89 -12.69 47.98
CA ASP A 41 85.19 -11.31 48.32
C ASP A 41 86.68 -11.06 48.01
N GLY A 42 87.02 -9.96 47.33
CA GLY A 42 88.42 -9.68 46.99
C GLY A 42 88.65 -8.52 46.04
N SER A 43 88.62 -7.30 46.58
CA SER A 43 89.01 -6.03 45.95
C SER A 43 90.24 -6.08 45.03
N GLN A 44 90.22 -5.35 43.91
CA GLN A 44 91.22 -4.29 43.62
C GLN A 44 90.88 -3.43 42.39
N ASN A 45 91.33 -2.19 42.50
CA ASN A 45 91.18 -1.04 41.60
C ASN A 45 91.84 -1.20 40.21
N GLU A 46 91.30 -0.40 39.29
CA GLU A 46 91.94 0.30 38.16
C GLU A 46 93.04 -0.41 37.36
N SER A 47 92.74 -0.71 36.09
CA SER A 47 93.41 -0.03 34.97
C SER A 47 92.81 -0.46 33.63
N HIS A 48 92.66 0.52 32.75
CA HIS A 48 92.56 0.32 31.32
C HIS A 48 93.61 -0.69 30.86
N ASN A 49 93.15 -1.81 30.27
CA ASN A 49 93.75 -2.40 29.09
C ASN A 49 92.75 -3.39 28.51
N THR A 50 92.33 -3.12 27.27
CA THR A 50 91.85 -4.13 26.33
C THR A 50 92.74 -5.37 26.41
N PRO A 51 92.24 -6.54 26.87
CA PRO A 51 92.87 -7.79 26.55
C PRO A 51 92.28 -8.25 25.21
N SER A 52 93.18 -8.35 24.25
CA SER A 52 93.10 -9.30 23.15
C SER A 52 92.41 -10.59 23.58
N ILE A 53 91.50 -11.06 22.72
CA ILE A 53 90.97 -12.42 22.73
C ILE A 53 92.17 -13.34 22.51
N ASP A 54 92.83 -13.73 23.60
CA ASP A 54 93.71 -14.89 23.62
C ASP A 54 92.90 -16.08 24.14
N ALA A 55 93.02 -17.16 23.40
CA ALA A 55 92.29 -18.40 23.52
C ALA A 55 92.12 -18.86 24.97
N ALA A 56 90.89 -19.23 25.31
CA ALA A 56 90.58 -20.06 26.47
C ALA A 56 91.53 -21.28 26.52
N PRO A 57 91.90 -21.77 27.71
CA PRO A 57 92.70 -22.98 27.82
C PRO A 57 92.03 -24.10 27.01
N PRO A 58 92.78 -24.86 26.18
CA PRO A 58 92.20 -25.79 25.20
C PRO A 58 91.28 -26.84 25.83
N SER A 59 91.42 -27.11 27.14
CA SER A 59 90.58 -28.03 27.90
C SER A 59 89.13 -27.58 28.10
N GLU A 60 88.85 -26.28 28.19
CA GLU A 60 87.48 -25.78 28.37
C GLU A 60 86.73 -25.70 27.04
N LYS A 61 87.43 -25.29 25.97
CA LYS A 61 86.90 -25.28 24.60
C LYS A 61 86.44 -26.68 24.17
N GLU A 62 87.23 -27.71 24.45
CA GLU A 62 86.88 -29.10 24.15
C GLU A 62 85.66 -29.59 24.94
N GLN A 63 85.51 -29.17 26.20
CA GLN A 63 84.34 -29.54 27.03
C GLN A 63 83.05 -28.87 26.52
N TRP A 64 83.10 -27.60 26.12
CA TRP A 64 81.96 -26.91 25.52
C TRP A 64 81.56 -27.51 24.17
N LEU A 65 82.53 -27.86 23.33
CA LEU A 65 82.26 -28.56 22.07
C LEU A 65 81.66 -29.94 22.30
N ALA A 66 82.09 -30.67 23.32
CA ALA A 66 81.49 -31.96 23.68
C ALA A 66 80.01 -31.81 24.12
N LEU A 67 79.70 -30.80 24.94
CA LEU A 67 78.34 -30.52 25.40
C LEU A 67 77.42 -30.07 24.26
N LEU A 68 77.89 -29.19 23.37
CA LEU A 68 77.11 -28.73 22.23
C LEU A 68 76.86 -29.86 21.22
N ASN A 69 77.84 -30.72 20.97
CA ASN A 69 77.66 -31.91 20.14
C ASN A 69 76.66 -32.90 20.77
N GLN A 70 76.67 -33.04 22.10
CA GLN A 70 75.67 -33.85 22.81
C GLN A 70 74.26 -33.25 22.68
N GLN A 71 74.11 -31.93 22.82
CA GLN A 71 72.82 -31.24 22.64
C GLN A 71 72.33 -31.35 21.19
N LYS A 72 73.20 -31.22 20.20
CA LYS A 72 72.88 -31.44 18.78
C LYS A 72 72.39 -32.86 18.51
N LEU A 73 73.03 -33.86 19.12
CA LEU A 73 72.63 -35.25 18.99
C LEU A 73 71.25 -35.50 19.63
N ILE A 74 70.95 -34.87 20.77
CA ILE A 74 69.63 -34.90 21.39
C ILE A 74 68.59 -34.21 20.51
N CYS A 75 68.90 -33.05 19.92
CA CYS A 75 68.03 -32.36 18.97
C CYS A 75 67.68 -33.26 17.78
N GLY A 76 68.68 -33.90 17.16
CA GLY A 76 68.47 -34.82 16.05
C GLY A 76 67.57 -36.01 16.43
N GLN A 77 67.75 -36.57 17.63
CA GLN A 77 66.88 -37.63 18.14
C GLN A 77 65.44 -37.16 18.40
N LEU A 78 65.24 -35.95 18.92
CA LEU A 78 63.92 -35.38 19.14
C LEU A 78 63.22 -35.06 17.82
N LEU A 79 63.95 -34.54 16.84
CA LEU A 79 63.44 -34.25 15.50
C LEU A 79 63.03 -35.53 14.76
N GLY A 80 63.74 -36.64 14.98
CA GLY A 80 63.37 -37.98 14.49
C GLY A 80 62.17 -38.61 15.19
N LYS A 81 61.93 -38.29 16.47
CA LYS A 81 60.81 -38.81 17.27
C LYS A 81 59.50 -38.03 17.09
N LEU A 82 59.57 -36.76 16.69
CA LEU A 82 58.37 -35.91 16.53
C LEU A 82 57.59 -36.29 15.26
N ALA A 83 56.25 -36.36 15.35
CA ALA A 83 55.37 -36.67 14.23
C ALA A 83 55.50 -35.63 13.09
N LYS A 84 55.30 -36.06 11.83
CA LYS A 84 55.44 -35.16 10.65
C LYS A 84 54.41 -34.02 10.61
N GLU A 85 53.31 -34.18 11.35
CA GLU A 85 52.18 -33.26 11.38
C GLU A 85 52.42 -32.05 12.31
N ASP A 86 53.34 -32.17 13.28
CA ASP A 86 53.68 -31.07 14.19
C ASP A 86 54.76 -30.17 13.58
N PHE A 87 54.32 -29.35 12.61
CA PHE A 87 55.17 -28.43 11.85
C PHE A 87 55.88 -27.42 12.76
N GLN A 88 55.18 -26.89 13.77
CA GLN A 88 55.73 -25.86 14.67
C GLN A 88 56.78 -26.44 15.63
N GLY A 89 56.55 -27.64 16.18
CA GLY A 89 57.52 -28.34 17.01
C GLY A 89 58.78 -28.73 16.23
N ARG A 90 58.64 -29.16 14.97
CA ARG A 90 59.79 -29.45 14.09
C ARG A 90 60.54 -28.21 13.65
N ALA A 91 59.83 -27.14 13.29
CA ALA A 91 60.45 -25.89 12.87
C ALA A 91 61.28 -25.29 14.02
N SER A 92 60.76 -25.27 15.25
CA SER A 92 61.48 -24.79 16.42
C SER A 92 62.72 -25.63 16.76
N LEU A 93 62.61 -26.97 16.73
CA LEU A 93 63.77 -27.86 16.90
C LEU A 93 64.79 -27.73 15.77
N SER A 94 64.35 -27.47 14.53
CA SER A 94 65.26 -27.24 13.40
C SER A 94 65.99 -25.90 13.52
N CYS A 95 65.31 -24.83 13.95
CA CYS A 95 65.95 -23.56 14.28
C CYS A 95 66.96 -23.76 15.41
N TRP A 96 66.61 -24.52 16.46
CA TRP A 96 67.52 -24.78 17.58
C TRP A 96 68.74 -25.61 17.16
N SER A 97 68.58 -26.61 16.29
CA SER A 97 69.71 -27.34 15.68
C SER A 97 70.62 -26.43 14.87
N ILE A 98 70.04 -25.50 14.11
CA ILE A 98 70.79 -24.51 13.33
C ILE A 98 71.55 -23.55 14.26
N PHE A 99 70.96 -23.11 15.37
CA PHE A 99 71.65 -22.31 16.39
C PHE A 99 72.82 -23.07 17.03
N LEU A 100 72.64 -24.35 17.37
CA LEU A 100 73.72 -25.18 17.91
C LEU A 100 74.84 -25.39 16.87
N ASP A 101 74.50 -25.53 15.59
CA ASP A 101 75.48 -25.60 14.50
C ASP A 101 76.29 -24.30 14.35
N VAL A 102 75.64 -23.15 14.55
CA VAL A 102 76.30 -21.84 14.58
C VAL A 102 77.24 -21.75 15.77
N GLU A 103 76.79 -22.11 16.97
CA GLU A 103 77.60 -22.02 18.19
C GLU A 103 78.81 -22.95 18.13
N ILE A 104 78.66 -24.17 17.59
CA ILE A 104 79.78 -25.10 17.36
C ILE A 104 80.78 -24.48 16.37
N LYS A 105 80.32 -23.97 15.23
CA LYS A 105 81.19 -23.33 14.22
C LYS A 105 81.89 -22.07 14.73
N ILE A 106 81.18 -21.23 15.49
CA ILE A 106 81.75 -20.01 16.10
C ILE A 106 82.86 -20.39 17.08
N ILE A 107 82.67 -21.45 17.88
CA ILE A 107 83.68 -21.91 18.83
C ILE A 107 84.84 -22.61 18.13
N GLU A 108 84.60 -23.38 17.06
CA GLU A 108 85.63 -24.13 16.32
C GLU A 108 86.55 -23.22 15.51
N GLU A 109 86.00 -22.37 14.63
CA GLU A 109 86.78 -21.67 13.59
C GLU A 109 86.98 -20.17 13.83
N GLY A 110 86.20 -19.52 14.71
CA GLY A 110 86.36 -18.10 15.02
C GLY A 110 86.05 -17.17 13.84
N LEU A 111 84.79 -16.72 13.75
CA LEU A 111 84.22 -15.71 12.84
C LEU A 111 84.96 -15.45 11.50
N ASP A 112 84.53 -16.15 10.45
CA ASP A 112 84.54 -15.61 9.08
C ASP A 112 83.13 -15.15 8.69
N ASP A 113 83.00 -13.88 8.29
CA ASP A 113 81.74 -13.14 8.03
C ASP A 113 80.87 -13.76 6.91
N ILE A 114 81.46 -14.65 6.11
CA ILE A 114 80.85 -15.30 4.94
C ILE A 114 79.87 -16.41 5.37
N ASP A 115 80.12 -17.07 6.50
CA ASP A 115 79.31 -18.21 6.97
C ASP A 115 78.01 -17.78 7.67
N VAL A 116 77.97 -16.55 8.21
CA VAL A 116 76.80 -15.99 8.91
C VAL A 116 75.66 -15.67 7.93
N THR A 117 75.97 -15.21 6.72
CA THR A 117 74.95 -14.83 5.72
C THR A 117 74.21 -16.05 5.15
N ALA A 118 74.91 -17.16 4.90
CA ALA A 118 74.30 -18.41 4.45
C ALA A 118 73.37 -19.00 5.53
N LEU A 119 73.76 -18.86 6.79
CA LEU A 119 73.01 -19.34 7.95
C LEU A 119 71.76 -18.49 8.24
N LEU A 120 71.86 -17.16 8.09
CA LEU A 120 70.72 -16.26 8.15
C LEU A 120 69.71 -16.53 7.02
N GLY A 121 70.20 -16.94 5.84
CA GLY A 121 69.37 -17.37 4.71
C GLY A 121 68.56 -18.64 5.00
N ALA A 122 69.15 -19.63 5.69
CA ALA A 122 68.43 -20.83 6.13
C ALA A 122 67.35 -20.50 7.17
N PHE A 123 67.63 -19.57 8.10
CA PHE A 123 66.67 -19.10 9.09
C PHE A 123 65.50 -18.34 8.45
N LYS A 124 65.78 -17.45 7.49
CA LYS A 124 64.75 -16.72 6.73
C LYS A 124 63.77 -17.68 6.04
N ASN A 125 64.28 -18.74 5.41
CA ASN A 125 63.44 -19.74 4.76
C ASN A 125 62.52 -20.51 5.72
N ILE A 126 62.91 -20.69 6.97
CA ILE A 126 62.05 -21.34 7.98
C ILE A 126 61.02 -20.35 8.50
N LEU A 127 61.42 -19.09 8.71
CA LEU A 127 60.53 -18.02 9.16
C LEU A 127 59.44 -17.73 8.12
N ASP A 128 59.79 -17.63 6.84
CA ASP A 128 58.83 -17.47 5.73
C ASP A 128 57.83 -18.62 5.66
N LYS A 129 58.23 -19.85 6.03
CA LYS A 129 57.32 -21.00 6.07
C LYS A 129 56.40 -20.99 7.31
N ILE A 130 56.87 -20.46 8.44
CA ILE A 130 56.07 -20.28 9.64
C ILE A 130 55.02 -19.17 9.41
N ASP A 131 55.41 -18.06 8.79
CA ASP A 131 54.50 -16.96 8.48
C ASP A 131 53.39 -17.42 7.52
N LYS A 132 53.75 -18.16 6.46
CA LYS A 132 52.76 -18.80 5.57
C LYS A 132 51.82 -19.75 6.32
N ALA A 133 52.32 -20.52 7.29
CA ALA A 133 51.47 -21.40 8.08
C ALA A 133 50.50 -20.63 9.00
N GLN A 134 50.93 -19.48 9.54
CA GLN A 134 50.05 -18.60 10.32
C GLN A 134 48.99 -17.92 9.45
N GLU A 135 49.36 -17.49 8.24
CA GLU A 135 48.41 -16.95 7.25
C GLU A 135 47.35 -17.99 6.87
N ILE A 136 47.75 -19.24 6.64
CA ILE A 136 46.81 -20.34 6.35
C ILE A 136 45.87 -20.61 7.54
N ASP A 137 46.35 -20.57 8.79
CA ASP A 137 45.48 -20.73 9.97
C ASP A 137 44.49 -19.55 10.12
N ALA A 138 44.92 -18.33 9.81
CA ALA A 138 44.02 -17.16 9.76
C ALA A 138 42.95 -17.32 8.68
N LEU A 139 43.33 -17.79 7.48
CA LEU A 139 42.39 -18.08 6.40
C LEU A 139 41.42 -19.21 6.78
N LEU A 140 41.87 -20.29 7.42
CA LEU A 140 41.00 -21.37 7.89
C LEU A 140 39.99 -20.89 8.95
N LYS A 141 40.40 -20.00 9.85
CA LYS A 141 39.48 -19.37 10.81
C LYS A 141 38.44 -18.51 10.09
N SER A 142 38.84 -17.72 9.09
CA SER A 142 37.92 -16.92 8.29
C SER A 142 36.94 -17.79 7.48
N LEU A 143 37.42 -18.90 6.90
CA LEU A 143 36.61 -19.87 6.17
C LEU A 143 35.59 -20.52 7.11
N LYS A 144 35.97 -20.85 8.34
CA LYS A 144 35.07 -21.42 9.34
C LYS A 144 33.95 -20.45 9.74
N VAL A 145 34.28 -19.16 9.91
CA VAL A 145 33.28 -18.11 10.14
C VAL A 145 32.35 -17.99 8.94
N ASN A 146 32.88 -17.95 7.72
CA ASN A 146 32.08 -17.93 6.49
C ASN A 146 31.17 -19.16 6.37
N GLN A 147 31.66 -20.35 6.74
CA GLN A 147 30.83 -21.57 6.76
C GLN A 147 29.70 -21.48 7.80
N THR A 148 29.95 -20.87 8.97
CA THR A 148 28.88 -20.64 9.95
C THR A 148 27.84 -19.65 9.45
N VAL A 149 28.27 -18.55 8.83
CA VAL A 149 27.38 -17.55 8.21
C VAL A 149 26.55 -18.19 7.09
N LEU A 150 27.15 -19.04 6.25
CA LEU A 150 26.42 -19.78 5.20
C LEU A 150 25.36 -20.73 5.77
N ARG A 151 25.64 -21.40 6.90
CA ARG A 151 24.63 -22.24 7.57
C ARG A 151 23.49 -21.41 8.15
N GLU A 152 23.80 -20.26 8.74
CA GLU A 152 22.78 -19.34 9.26
C GLU A 152 21.93 -18.76 8.13
N LEU A 153 22.56 -18.33 7.03
CA LEU A 153 21.88 -17.86 5.83
C LEU A 153 20.97 -18.95 5.26
N ASN A 154 21.43 -20.19 5.16
CA ASN A 154 20.60 -21.30 4.68
C ASN A 154 19.39 -21.54 5.60
N LYS A 155 19.54 -21.46 6.93
CA LYS A 155 18.42 -21.50 7.87
C LYS A 155 17.44 -20.34 7.69
N VAL A 156 17.94 -19.14 7.43
CA VAL A 156 17.09 -17.97 7.13
C VAL A 156 16.35 -18.15 5.81
N ILE A 157 17.02 -18.66 4.77
CA ILE A 157 16.41 -18.95 3.47
C ILE A 157 15.30 -20.00 3.63
N GLN A 158 15.52 -21.09 4.38
CA GLN A 158 14.47 -22.08 4.64
C GLN A 158 13.27 -21.46 5.35
N ARG A 159 13.49 -20.71 6.44
CA ARG A 159 12.39 -20.03 7.17
C ARG A 159 11.64 -19.03 6.30
N THR A 160 12.35 -18.29 5.45
CA THR A 160 11.73 -17.33 4.54
C THR A 160 10.98 -18.05 3.43
N GLY A 161 11.51 -19.18 2.93
CA GLY A 161 10.84 -20.06 1.98
C GLY A 161 9.51 -20.60 2.54
N ASP A 162 9.52 -21.11 3.78
CA ASP A 162 8.29 -21.59 4.45
C ASP A 162 7.26 -20.46 4.64
N LYS A 163 7.72 -19.24 4.98
CA LYS A 163 6.85 -18.07 5.09
C LYS A 163 6.24 -17.67 3.75
N ILE A 164 7.05 -17.64 2.69
CA ILE A 164 6.59 -17.34 1.33
C ILE A 164 5.59 -18.41 0.88
N PHE A 165 5.86 -19.69 1.14
CA PHE A 165 4.93 -20.78 0.81
C PHE A 165 3.59 -20.63 1.53
N ASN A 166 3.60 -20.31 2.82
CA ASN A 166 2.37 -20.03 3.58
C ASN A 166 1.64 -18.80 3.03
N GLN A 167 2.37 -17.74 2.67
CA GLN A 167 1.79 -16.54 2.08
C GLN A 167 1.16 -16.84 0.72
N VAL A 168 1.83 -17.59 -0.15
CA VAL A 168 1.30 -18.04 -1.45
C VAL A 168 0.03 -18.88 -1.26
N ASN A 169 0.01 -19.78 -0.27
CA ASN A 169 -1.17 -20.58 0.02
C ASN A 169 -2.35 -19.73 0.52
N ILE A 170 -2.09 -18.74 1.37
CA ILE A 170 -3.10 -17.76 1.82
C ILE A 170 -3.60 -16.94 0.64
N THR A 171 -2.72 -16.48 -0.25
CA THR A 171 -3.10 -15.74 -1.46
C THR A 171 -3.94 -16.60 -2.41
N ALA A 172 -3.62 -17.89 -2.55
CA ALA A 172 -4.43 -18.83 -3.33
C ALA A 172 -5.83 -19.02 -2.75
N ASP A 173 -5.96 -19.15 -1.43
CA ASP A 173 -7.27 -19.25 -0.74
C ASP A 173 -8.08 -17.94 -0.88
N LEU A 174 -7.43 -16.79 -0.73
CA LEU A 174 -8.05 -15.48 -0.98
C LEU A 174 -8.54 -15.33 -2.43
N ASN A 175 -7.75 -15.77 -3.41
CA ASN A 175 -8.18 -15.74 -4.81
C ASN A 175 -9.37 -16.69 -5.05
N ALA A 176 -9.36 -17.90 -4.47
CA ALA A 176 -10.50 -18.81 -4.58
C ALA A 176 -11.78 -18.23 -3.95
N GLN A 177 -11.66 -17.50 -2.84
CA GLN A 177 -12.77 -16.78 -2.22
C GLN A 177 -13.22 -15.59 -3.09
N LEU A 178 -12.28 -14.87 -3.71
CA LEU A 178 -12.58 -13.78 -4.65
C LEU A 178 -13.37 -14.32 -5.86
N ASP A 179 -12.93 -15.43 -6.45
CA ASP A 179 -13.60 -16.06 -7.59
C ASP A 179 -15.01 -16.51 -7.20
N LYS A 180 -15.19 -17.05 -5.98
CA LYS A 180 -16.51 -17.42 -5.46
C LYS A 180 -17.41 -16.20 -5.26
N LEU A 181 -16.88 -15.09 -4.74
CA LEU A 181 -17.63 -13.84 -4.58
C LEU A 181 -17.98 -13.22 -5.93
N GLN A 182 -17.08 -13.25 -6.91
CA GLN A 182 -17.36 -12.81 -8.28
C GLN A 182 -18.47 -13.65 -8.93
N ALA A 183 -18.44 -14.98 -8.74
CA ALA A 183 -19.50 -15.85 -9.22
C ALA A 183 -20.86 -15.57 -8.55
N GLN A 184 -20.86 -15.25 -7.24
CA GLN A 184 -22.08 -14.84 -6.54
C GLN A 184 -22.60 -13.48 -7.01
N LEU A 185 -21.71 -12.52 -7.26
CA LEU A 185 -22.06 -11.20 -7.78
C LEU A 185 -22.67 -11.28 -9.18
N ALA A 186 -22.13 -12.14 -10.05
CA ALA A 186 -22.70 -12.38 -11.38
C ALA A 186 -24.14 -12.91 -11.30
N LYS A 187 -24.42 -13.79 -10.32
CA LYS A 187 -25.77 -14.30 -10.06
C LYS A 187 -26.72 -13.24 -9.51
N GLU A 188 -26.21 -12.26 -8.75
CA GLU A 188 -27.00 -11.12 -8.27
C GLU A 188 -27.45 -10.24 -9.44
N ALA A 189 -26.59 -10.03 -10.44
CA ALA A 189 -26.96 -9.29 -11.66
C ALA A 189 -28.08 -9.98 -12.46
N GLU A 190 -28.06 -11.32 -12.58
CA GLU A 190 -29.17 -12.08 -13.18
C GLU A 190 -30.46 -11.94 -12.37
N LEU A 191 -30.35 -11.89 -11.04
CA LEU A 191 -31.50 -11.70 -10.16
C LEU A 191 -32.10 -10.30 -10.32
N ASP A 192 -31.25 -9.27 -10.41
CA ASP A 192 -31.67 -7.89 -10.65
C ASP A 192 -32.34 -7.71 -12.02
N GLU A 193 -31.87 -8.41 -13.06
CA GLU A 193 -32.54 -8.44 -14.36
C GLU A 193 -33.93 -9.06 -14.25
N SER A 194 -34.06 -10.20 -13.56
CA SER A 194 -35.36 -10.84 -13.33
C SER A 194 -36.31 -9.97 -12.50
N LEU A 195 -35.78 -9.23 -11.52
CA LEU A 195 -36.53 -8.30 -10.69
C LEU A 195 -36.96 -7.07 -11.51
N GLY A 196 -36.10 -6.59 -12.41
CA GLY A 196 -36.42 -5.54 -13.38
C GLY A 196 -37.58 -5.93 -14.30
N LEU A 197 -37.56 -7.17 -14.84
CA LEU A 197 -38.66 -7.70 -15.62
C LEU A 197 -39.95 -7.76 -14.80
N LEU A 198 -39.88 -8.25 -13.57
CA LEU A 198 -41.05 -8.37 -12.69
C LEU A 198 -41.61 -6.99 -12.30
N ARG A 199 -40.75 -6.00 -12.05
CA ARG A 199 -41.16 -4.59 -11.85
C ARG A 199 -41.81 -4.00 -13.10
N SER A 200 -41.29 -4.32 -14.30
CA SER A 200 -41.89 -3.85 -15.55
C SER A 200 -43.27 -4.48 -15.80
N GLU A 201 -43.42 -5.76 -15.45
CA GLU A 201 -44.70 -6.47 -15.56
C GLU A 201 -45.71 -5.90 -14.56
N ILE A 202 -45.30 -5.67 -13.31
CA ILE A 202 -46.12 -4.99 -12.30
C ILE A 202 -46.53 -3.59 -12.78
N ALA A 203 -45.61 -2.79 -13.31
CA ALA A 203 -45.92 -1.46 -13.84
C ALA A 203 -46.93 -1.54 -15.00
N SER A 204 -46.79 -2.52 -15.89
CA SER A 204 -47.74 -2.74 -16.99
C SER A 204 -49.13 -3.17 -16.50
N MET A 205 -49.19 -3.96 -15.42
CA MET A 205 -50.43 -4.36 -14.78
C MET A 205 -51.12 -3.18 -14.10
N PHE A 206 -50.37 -2.27 -13.47
CA PHE A 206 -50.91 -1.03 -12.91
C PHE A 206 -51.42 -0.09 -13.99
N GLU A 207 -50.67 0.09 -15.08
CA GLU A 207 -51.13 0.91 -16.22
C GLU A 207 -52.42 0.33 -16.84
N LEU A 208 -52.54 -1.00 -16.90
CA LEU A 208 -53.75 -1.68 -17.33
C LEU A 208 -54.90 -1.49 -16.33
N ALA A 209 -54.64 -1.58 -15.03
CA ALA A 209 -55.63 -1.33 -13.99
C ALA A 209 -56.13 0.13 -13.99
N GLU A 210 -55.26 1.11 -14.22
CA GLU A 210 -55.63 2.52 -14.39
C GLU A 210 -56.46 2.75 -15.64
N ARG A 211 -56.06 2.17 -16.78
CA ARG A 211 -56.86 2.20 -18.01
C ARG A 211 -58.25 1.60 -17.80
N LEU A 212 -58.33 0.49 -17.06
CA LEU A 212 -59.62 -0.13 -16.71
C LEU A 212 -60.44 0.75 -15.77
N LYS A 213 -59.82 1.42 -14.78
CA LYS A 213 -60.51 2.41 -13.92
C LYS A 213 -61.09 3.56 -14.73
N HIS A 214 -60.32 4.15 -15.64
CA HIS A 214 -60.83 5.21 -16.52
C HIS A 214 -61.94 4.72 -17.46
N HIS A 215 -61.78 3.52 -18.03
CA HIS A 215 -62.84 2.91 -18.84
C HIS A 215 -64.11 2.63 -18.02
N LEU A 216 -63.97 2.28 -16.74
CA LEU A 216 -65.09 2.08 -15.83
C LEU A 216 -65.82 3.40 -15.55
N GLU A 217 -65.08 4.49 -15.29
CA GLU A 217 -65.66 5.83 -15.12
C GLU A 217 -66.40 6.32 -16.37
N GLU A 218 -65.86 6.04 -17.56
CA GLU A 218 -66.48 6.41 -18.84
C GLU A 218 -67.75 5.59 -19.12
N VAL A 219 -67.71 4.27 -18.87
CA VAL A 219 -68.88 3.39 -19.03
C VAL A 219 -69.96 3.70 -18.00
N LYS A 220 -69.58 4.02 -16.76
CA LYS A 220 -70.50 4.44 -15.69
C LYS A 220 -71.21 5.76 -16.02
N LYS A 221 -70.53 6.69 -16.70
CA LYS A 221 -71.15 7.92 -17.25
C LYS A 221 -72.08 7.63 -18.44
N SER A 222 -71.78 6.62 -19.25
CA SER A 222 -72.60 6.22 -20.41
C SER A 222 -73.87 5.45 -20.04
N GLY A 223 -73.90 4.80 -18.86
CA GLY A 223 -75.06 4.05 -18.35
C GLY A 223 -75.38 2.74 -19.10
N VAL A 224 -74.47 2.26 -19.96
CA VAL A 224 -74.66 1.05 -20.76
C VAL A 224 -74.02 -0.15 -20.05
N ALA A 225 -74.83 -1.16 -19.73
CA ALA A 225 -74.45 -2.46 -19.13
C ALA A 225 -73.99 -2.45 -17.65
N PRO A 226 -74.92 -2.48 -16.67
CA PRO A 226 -74.60 -2.51 -15.24
C PRO A 226 -73.86 -3.79 -14.80
N GLU A 227 -74.14 -4.93 -15.43
CA GLU A 227 -73.49 -6.23 -15.13
C GLU A 227 -71.99 -6.22 -15.46
N TYR A 228 -71.56 -5.44 -16.47
CA TYR A 228 -70.15 -5.28 -16.83
C TYR A 228 -69.43 -4.33 -15.86
N ILE A 229 -70.13 -3.31 -15.36
CA ILE A 229 -69.61 -2.38 -14.34
C ILE A 229 -69.37 -3.14 -13.03
N GLU A 230 -70.32 -3.97 -12.60
CA GLU A 230 -70.20 -4.77 -11.37
C GLU A 230 -69.04 -5.78 -11.45
N ALA A 231 -68.88 -6.47 -12.60
CA ALA A 231 -67.76 -7.39 -12.81
C ALA A 231 -66.39 -6.69 -12.85
N LEU A 232 -66.32 -5.47 -13.39
CA LEU A 232 -65.10 -4.66 -13.38
C LEU A 232 -64.79 -4.06 -12.01
N GLU A 233 -65.81 -3.67 -11.23
CA GLU A 233 -65.65 -3.21 -9.84
C GLU A 233 -65.16 -4.36 -8.94
N ASP A 234 -65.68 -5.57 -9.10
CA ASP A 234 -65.20 -6.78 -8.38
C ASP A 234 -63.76 -7.14 -8.78
N PHE A 235 -63.41 -7.05 -10.07
CA PHE A 235 -62.05 -7.33 -10.55
C PHE A 235 -61.04 -6.31 -10.03
N LEU A 236 -61.37 -5.01 -10.09
CA LEU A 236 -60.51 -3.94 -9.58
C LEU A 236 -60.39 -3.95 -8.05
N GLY A 237 -61.45 -4.34 -7.33
CA GLY A 237 -61.41 -4.55 -5.88
C GLY A 237 -60.48 -5.69 -5.44
N GLY A 238 -60.17 -6.63 -6.33
CA GLY A 238 -59.16 -7.69 -6.10
C GLY A 238 -57.71 -7.29 -6.44
N VAL A 239 -57.48 -6.11 -7.02
CA VAL A 239 -56.15 -5.63 -7.47
C VAL A 239 -55.60 -4.56 -6.52
N ASP A 240 -56.21 -4.37 -5.34
CA ASP A 240 -55.73 -3.37 -4.39
C ASP A 240 -54.28 -3.64 -3.94
N GLU A 241 -53.46 -2.62 -4.16
CA GLU A 241 -52.02 -2.44 -3.99
C GLU A 241 -51.45 -2.91 -2.62
N SER A 242 -52.34 -3.17 -1.67
CA SER A 242 -52.02 -3.57 -0.30
C SER A 242 -51.59 -5.04 -0.17
N ASP A 243 -52.10 -5.96 -0.99
CA ASP A 243 -51.84 -7.40 -0.80
C ASP A 243 -50.40 -7.78 -1.14
N PHE A 244 -49.84 -7.21 -2.21
CA PHE A 244 -48.44 -7.43 -2.59
C PHE A 244 -47.46 -6.80 -1.59
N LEU A 245 -47.70 -5.55 -1.20
CA LEU A 245 -46.82 -4.84 -0.25
C LEU A 245 -46.90 -5.46 1.16
N ASN A 246 -48.06 -5.97 1.57
CA ASN A 246 -48.21 -6.69 2.83
C ASN A 246 -47.55 -8.07 2.77
N ALA A 247 -47.60 -8.77 1.62
CA ALA A 247 -46.90 -10.04 1.42
C ALA A 247 -45.37 -9.87 1.50
N VAL A 248 -44.81 -8.87 0.79
CA VAL A 248 -43.37 -8.56 0.85
C VAL A 248 -42.96 -8.09 2.25
N GLY A 249 -43.80 -7.29 2.92
CA GLY A 249 -43.60 -6.92 4.33
C GLY A 249 -43.54 -8.14 5.25
N SER A 250 -44.48 -9.07 5.12
CA SER A 250 -44.50 -10.30 5.93
C SER A 250 -43.30 -11.22 5.65
N GLU A 251 -42.88 -11.37 4.39
CA GLU A 251 -41.73 -12.21 4.05
C GLU A 251 -40.42 -11.62 4.61
N MET A 252 -40.30 -10.29 4.60
CA MET A 252 -39.13 -9.59 5.13
C MET A 252 -39.11 -9.62 6.66
N ASP A 253 -40.28 -9.50 7.32
CA ASP A 253 -40.43 -9.69 8.76
C ASP A 253 -40.07 -11.13 9.19
N ASP A 254 -40.52 -12.13 8.43
CA ASP A 254 -40.20 -13.55 8.67
C ASP A 254 -38.69 -13.82 8.53
N LYS A 255 -38.03 -13.26 7.49
CA LYS A 255 -36.57 -13.38 7.33
C LYS A 255 -35.79 -12.68 8.44
N VAL A 256 -36.28 -11.55 8.95
CA VAL A 256 -35.68 -10.87 10.11
C VAL A 256 -35.85 -11.72 11.38
N ALA A 257 -37.00 -12.38 11.56
CA ALA A 257 -37.23 -13.30 12.67
C ALA A 257 -36.31 -14.52 12.61
N ASP A 258 -36.14 -15.14 11.45
CA ASP A 258 -35.24 -16.27 11.23
C ASP A 258 -33.77 -15.90 11.50
N LEU A 259 -33.33 -14.73 11.03
CA LEU A 259 -31.97 -14.24 11.29
C LEU A 259 -31.73 -13.93 12.77
N LYS A 260 -32.74 -13.39 13.48
CA LYS A 260 -32.68 -13.20 14.94
C LYS A 260 -32.59 -14.54 15.66
N GLN A 261 -33.36 -15.54 15.23
CA GLN A 261 -33.31 -16.88 15.81
C GLN A 261 -31.96 -17.56 15.54
N LEU A 262 -31.41 -17.42 14.34
CA LEU A 262 -30.08 -17.96 14.00
C LEU A 262 -28.97 -17.28 14.81
N ALA A 263 -29.02 -15.95 14.96
CA ALA A 263 -28.08 -15.21 15.80
C ALA A 263 -28.19 -15.60 17.29
N ALA A 264 -29.41 -15.84 17.79
CA ALA A 264 -29.64 -16.35 19.14
C ALA A 264 -29.09 -17.77 19.33
N ASN A 265 -29.30 -18.67 18.36
CA ASN A 265 -28.77 -20.02 18.37
C ASN A 265 -27.24 -20.04 18.32
N GLN A 266 -26.62 -19.22 17.46
CA GLN A 266 -25.17 -19.07 17.38
C GLN A 266 -24.59 -18.47 18.68
N LYS A 267 -25.26 -17.49 19.29
CA LYS A 267 -24.88 -16.95 20.59
C LYS A 267 -24.92 -18.03 21.68
N ALA A 268 -25.96 -18.86 21.71
CA ALA A 268 -26.08 -19.97 22.65
C ALA A 268 -24.97 -21.01 22.47
N ILE A 269 -24.64 -21.37 21.22
CA ILE A 269 -23.53 -22.30 20.90
C ILE A 269 -22.18 -21.71 21.34
N ILE A 270 -21.94 -20.41 21.14
CA ILE A 270 -20.73 -19.71 21.60
C ILE A 270 -20.67 -19.69 23.14
N GLU A 271 -21.79 -19.47 23.83
CA GLU A 271 -21.84 -19.53 25.30
C GLU A 271 -21.58 -20.95 25.83
N GLU A 272 -22.08 -21.98 25.14
CA GLU A 272 -21.82 -23.39 25.44
C GLU A 272 -20.35 -23.77 25.21
N LEU A 273 -19.76 -23.36 24.08
CA LEU A 273 -18.33 -23.53 23.80
C LEU A 273 -17.44 -22.80 24.82
N LYS A 274 -17.85 -21.61 25.28
CA LYS A 274 -17.18 -20.88 26.37
C LYS A 274 -17.23 -21.65 27.68
N ALA A 275 -18.37 -22.27 27.99
CA ALA A 275 -18.54 -23.08 29.19
C ALA A 275 -17.67 -24.34 29.14
N GLN A 276 -17.65 -25.04 28.00
CA GLN A 276 -16.80 -26.20 27.75
C GLN A 276 -15.30 -25.84 27.80
N MET A 277 -14.91 -24.68 27.25
CA MET A 277 -13.54 -24.19 27.32
C MET A 277 -13.12 -23.82 28.74
N ARG A 278 -14.01 -23.21 29.55
CA ARG A 278 -13.74 -22.96 30.98
C ARG A 278 -13.53 -24.25 31.76
N GLN A 279 -14.21 -25.33 31.38
CA GLN A 279 -13.97 -26.67 31.94
C GLN A 279 -12.61 -27.25 31.50
N LEU A 280 -12.27 -27.15 30.20
CA LEU A 280 -10.98 -27.59 29.64
C LEU A 280 -9.78 -26.77 30.15
N LYS A 281 -9.96 -25.49 30.48
CA LYS A 281 -8.91 -24.63 31.07
C LYS A 281 -8.50 -25.06 32.48
N GLY A 282 -9.31 -25.89 33.15
CA GLY A 282 -8.91 -26.59 34.37
C GLY A 282 -7.93 -27.74 34.14
N ASP A 283 -7.81 -28.21 32.89
CA ASP A 283 -7.11 -29.43 32.49
C ASP A 283 -5.84 -29.08 31.67
N GLY A 284 -4.95 -28.28 32.26
CA GLY A 284 -3.50 -28.19 31.96
C GLY A 284 -2.97 -27.84 30.55
N ASP A 285 -3.76 -27.88 29.48
CA ASP A 285 -3.24 -27.90 28.11
C ASP A 285 -3.25 -26.51 27.45
N GLN A 286 -2.23 -25.72 27.77
CA GLN A 286 -2.23 -24.26 27.61
C GLN A 286 -2.00 -23.75 26.18
N HIS A 287 -1.57 -24.60 25.24
CA HIS A 287 -1.28 -24.21 23.85
C HIS A 287 -2.52 -24.20 22.95
N HIS A 288 -3.40 -25.20 23.07
CA HIS A 288 -4.63 -25.24 22.28
C HIS A 288 -5.65 -24.17 22.70
N ILE A 289 -5.57 -23.68 23.96
CA ILE A 289 -6.45 -22.63 24.47
C ILE A 289 -6.31 -21.32 23.67
N GLY A 290 -5.10 -20.95 23.26
CA GLY A 290 -4.87 -19.72 22.49
C GLY A 290 -5.46 -19.76 21.07
N GLU A 291 -5.36 -20.91 20.40
CA GLU A 291 -5.94 -21.13 19.07
C GLU A 291 -7.48 -21.14 19.12
N TYR A 292 -8.06 -21.75 20.16
CA TYR A 292 -9.50 -21.73 20.39
C TYR A 292 -10.01 -20.33 20.81
N ASP A 293 -9.26 -19.56 21.60
CA ASP A 293 -9.59 -18.17 21.95
C ASP A 293 -9.63 -17.27 20.69
N ILE A 294 -8.69 -17.47 19.75
CA ILE A 294 -8.66 -16.73 18.48
C ILE A 294 -9.84 -17.13 17.58
N ALA A 295 -10.13 -18.44 17.47
CA ALA A 295 -11.29 -18.93 16.71
C ALA A 295 -12.61 -18.40 17.29
N MET A 296 -12.69 -18.29 18.61
CA MET A 296 -13.85 -17.74 19.33
C MET A 296 -14.01 -16.24 19.10
N ALA A 297 -12.92 -15.46 19.16
CA ALA A 297 -12.94 -14.05 18.83
C ALA A 297 -13.37 -13.81 17.36
N ARG A 298 -13.02 -14.72 16.45
CA ARG A 298 -13.45 -14.68 15.05
C ARG A 298 -14.95 -14.97 14.90
N LEU A 299 -15.50 -15.90 15.66
CA LEU A 299 -16.94 -16.19 15.71
C LEU A 299 -17.74 -15.06 16.37
N GLU A 300 -17.20 -14.43 17.41
CA GLU A 300 -17.80 -13.22 17.99
C GLU A 300 -17.82 -12.06 17.00
N LYS A 301 -16.74 -11.89 16.24
CA LYS A 301 -16.66 -10.89 15.18
C LYS A 301 -17.70 -11.16 14.08
N SER A 302 -17.84 -12.41 13.61
CA SER A 302 -18.85 -12.75 12.60
C SER A 302 -20.29 -12.58 13.13
N LEU A 303 -20.53 -12.84 14.42
CA LEU A 303 -21.83 -12.60 15.06
C LEU A 303 -22.15 -11.10 15.13
N LEU A 304 -21.16 -10.27 15.50
CA LEU A 304 -21.31 -8.81 15.50
C LEU A 304 -21.56 -8.28 14.08
N GLU A 305 -20.92 -8.86 13.07
CA GLU A 305 -21.18 -8.55 11.66
C GLU A 305 -22.61 -8.96 11.26
N SER A 306 -23.08 -10.15 11.64
CA SER A 306 -24.47 -10.57 11.40
C SER A 306 -25.49 -9.66 12.10
N SER A 307 -25.20 -9.21 13.34
CA SER A 307 -26.05 -8.27 14.08
C SER A 307 -26.07 -6.90 13.41
N ARG A 308 -24.96 -6.45 12.81
CA ARG A 308 -24.94 -5.23 11.99
C ARG A 308 -25.78 -5.38 10.73
N VAL A 309 -25.75 -6.55 10.07
CA VAL A 309 -26.62 -6.82 8.92
C VAL A 309 -28.09 -6.82 9.33
N ILE A 310 -28.45 -7.46 10.45
CA ILE A 310 -29.82 -7.43 11.00
C ILE A 310 -30.27 -5.99 11.25
N LYS A 311 -29.45 -5.17 11.93
CA LYS A 311 -29.77 -3.75 12.16
C LYS A 311 -29.92 -2.94 10.88
N ARG A 312 -29.13 -3.23 9.84
CA ARG A 312 -29.28 -2.59 8.52
C ARG A 312 -30.59 -3.01 7.83
N LEU A 313 -31.02 -4.26 8.00
CA LEU A 313 -32.29 -4.75 7.47
C LEU A 313 -33.48 -4.15 8.23
N GLU A 314 -33.40 -4.06 9.56
CA GLU A 314 -34.39 -3.37 10.40
C GLU A 314 -34.49 -1.89 10.03
N SER A 315 -33.37 -1.19 9.86
CA SER A 315 -33.39 0.21 9.41
C SER A 315 -33.93 0.37 7.99
N LYS A 316 -33.68 -0.60 7.10
CA LYS A 316 -34.29 -0.59 5.75
C LYS A 316 -35.80 -0.81 5.82
N LEU A 317 -36.29 -1.65 6.73
CA LEU A 317 -37.71 -1.89 6.94
C LEU A 317 -38.41 -0.66 7.53
N GLU A 318 -37.78 -0.04 8.53
CA GLU A 318 -38.24 1.22 9.12
C GLU A 318 -38.25 2.35 8.08
N ASN A 319 -37.21 2.43 7.23
CA ASN A 319 -37.17 3.36 6.11
C ASN A 319 -38.26 3.06 5.08
N LEU A 320 -38.52 1.80 4.74
CA LEU A 320 -39.63 1.42 3.85
C LEU A 320 -40.99 1.80 4.46
N HIS A 321 -41.16 1.63 5.77
CA HIS A 321 -42.37 2.04 6.47
C HIS A 321 -42.54 3.56 6.47
N ASN A 322 -41.47 4.31 6.68
CA ASN A 322 -41.46 5.77 6.60
C ASN A 322 -41.70 6.26 5.17
N ILE A 323 -41.12 5.61 4.15
CA ILE A 323 -41.38 5.90 2.74
C ILE A 323 -42.83 5.59 2.40
N LYS A 324 -43.40 4.47 2.86
CA LYS A 324 -44.83 4.15 2.70
C LYS A 324 -45.71 5.20 3.36
N HIS A 325 -45.36 5.64 4.57
CA HIS A 325 -46.11 6.68 5.28
C HIS A 325 -46.03 8.03 4.55
N ASN A 326 -44.84 8.42 4.07
CA ASN A 326 -44.64 9.64 3.30
C ASN A 326 -45.35 9.59 1.95
N LEU A 327 -45.27 8.48 1.23
CA LEU A 327 -46.02 8.26 0.00
C LEU A 327 -47.53 8.36 0.24
N ASN A 328 -48.03 7.78 1.33
CA ASN A 328 -49.46 7.89 1.67
C ASN A 328 -49.85 9.34 2.00
N ILE A 329 -49.01 10.07 2.72
CA ILE A 329 -49.21 11.51 2.97
C ILE A 329 -49.17 12.30 1.66
N ASP A 330 -48.25 12.00 0.77
CA ASP A 330 -48.11 12.69 -0.52
C ASP A 330 -49.24 12.36 -1.47
N LEU A 331 -49.76 11.13 -1.44
CA LEU A 331 -50.95 10.71 -2.19
C LEU A 331 -52.17 11.47 -1.67
N VAL A 332 -52.37 11.54 -0.35
CA VAL A 332 -53.43 12.35 0.27
C VAL A 332 -53.28 13.84 -0.07
N LYS A 333 -52.07 14.39 -0.04
CA LYS A 333 -51.82 15.78 -0.44
C LYS A 333 -52.05 16.02 -1.93
N ARG A 334 -51.70 15.06 -2.80
CA ARG A 334 -52.00 15.13 -4.23
C ARG A 334 -53.49 15.04 -4.47
N ASP A 335 -54.21 14.18 -3.77
CA ASP A 335 -55.67 14.10 -3.85
C ASP A 335 -56.33 15.39 -3.34
N GLU A 336 -55.82 15.99 -2.27
CA GLU A 336 -56.27 17.29 -1.78
C GLU A 336 -55.95 18.42 -2.79
N ALA A 337 -54.76 18.42 -3.39
CA ALA A 337 -54.36 19.39 -4.41
C ALA A 337 -55.15 19.21 -5.71
N LEU A 338 -55.45 17.98 -6.11
CA LEU A 338 -56.30 17.65 -7.25
C LEU A 338 -57.74 18.04 -6.96
N ALA A 339 -58.24 17.81 -5.73
CA ALA A 339 -59.55 18.28 -5.30
C ALA A 339 -59.64 19.82 -5.31
N GLN A 340 -58.58 20.51 -4.89
CA GLN A 340 -58.50 21.97 -4.96
C GLN A 340 -58.40 22.50 -6.39
N LYS A 341 -57.57 21.88 -7.26
CA LYS A 341 -57.42 22.27 -8.67
C LYS A 341 -58.69 21.93 -9.47
N THR A 342 -59.36 20.81 -9.20
CA THR A 342 -60.67 20.50 -9.80
C THR A 342 -61.74 21.47 -9.33
N ALA A 343 -61.76 21.84 -8.05
CA ALA A 343 -62.66 22.90 -7.55
C ALA A 343 -62.37 24.26 -8.22
N GLN A 344 -61.09 24.62 -8.40
CA GLN A 344 -60.68 25.84 -9.12
C GLN A 344 -61.05 25.80 -10.60
N LEU A 345 -60.88 24.66 -11.28
CA LEU A 345 -61.26 24.48 -12.68
C LEU A 345 -62.78 24.49 -12.87
N THR A 346 -63.56 23.97 -11.92
CA THR A 346 -65.03 24.10 -11.95
C THR A 346 -65.52 25.51 -11.61
N GLY A 347 -64.68 26.32 -10.94
CA GLY A 347 -64.98 27.71 -10.58
C GLY A 347 -64.40 28.78 -11.52
N SER A 348 -63.53 28.40 -12.46
CA SER A 348 -62.85 29.31 -13.38
C SER A 348 -63.35 29.08 -14.80
N GLU A 349 -64.21 29.99 -15.28
CA GLU A 349 -64.49 30.09 -16.71
C GLU A 349 -63.21 30.49 -17.47
N PRO A 350 -63.07 30.10 -18.76
CA PRO A 350 -61.82 30.17 -19.49
C PRO A 350 -61.51 31.62 -19.87
N ASN A 351 -60.80 32.33 -19.00
CA ASN A 351 -60.04 33.51 -19.38
C ASN A 351 -58.56 33.14 -19.37
N GLY A 352 -57.87 33.52 -20.45
CA GLY A 352 -56.47 33.15 -20.73
C GLY A 352 -55.58 33.33 -19.51
N ALA A 353 -55.01 32.22 -19.04
CA ALA A 353 -54.02 32.24 -17.98
C ALA A 353 -52.81 33.05 -18.44
N ASP A 354 -52.43 34.02 -17.61
CA ASP A 354 -51.29 34.90 -17.82
C ASP A 354 -49.99 34.06 -17.79
N ILE A 355 -49.23 34.06 -18.89
CA ILE A 355 -48.09 33.16 -19.12
C ILE A 355 -47.03 33.34 -18.02
N TYR A 356 -46.89 34.55 -17.48
CA TYR A 356 -45.99 34.85 -16.37
C TYR A 356 -46.35 34.09 -15.09
N SER A 357 -47.63 33.84 -14.82
CA SER A 357 -48.05 33.07 -13.65
C SER A 357 -47.69 31.58 -13.75
N VAL A 358 -47.68 31.04 -14.97
CA VAL A 358 -47.28 29.66 -15.24
C VAL A 358 -45.75 29.52 -15.14
N ILE A 359 -45.00 30.50 -15.67
CA ILE A 359 -43.53 30.54 -15.57
C ILE A 359 -43.08 30.69 -14.11
N ASP A 360 -43.75 31.53 -13.30
CA ASP A 360 -43.47 31.65 -11.86
C ASP A 360 -43.80 30.37 -11.09
N GLU A 361 -44.89 29.67 -11.43
CA GLU A 361 -45.25 28.38 -10.84
C GLU A 361 -44.17 27.32 -11.20
N GLU A 362 -43.68 27.29 -12.44
CA GLU A 362 -42.57 26.41 -12.87
C GLU A 362 -41.24 26.74 -12.20
N LEU A 363 -40.86 28.01 -12.09
CA LEU A 363 -39.64 28.44 -11.39
C LEU A 363 -39.70 28.12 -9.89
N SER A 364 -40.87 28.22 -9.26
CA SER A 364 -41.05 27.88 -7.85
C SER A 364 -40.99 26.36 -7.59
N THR A 365 -41.52 25.55 -8.52
CA THR A 365 -41.47 24.08 -8.42
C THR A 365 -40.07 23.54 -8.70
N MET A 366 -39.33 24.10 -9.66
CA MET A 366 -37.92 23.77 -9.91
C MET A 366 -37.03 24.11 -8.70
N ARG A 367 -37.28 25.25 -8.06
CA ARG A 367 -36.54 25.64 -6.84
C ARG A 367 -36.79 24.70 -5.67
N ASN A 368 -38.04 24.26 -5.48
CA ASN A 368 -38.36 23.27 -4.45
C ASN A 368 -37.72 21.90 -4.75
N MET A 369 -37.57 21.53 -6.03
CA MET A 369 -36.89 20.30 -6.45
C MET A 369 -35.37 20.36 -6.21
N GLU A 370 -34.74 21.52 -6.45
CA GLU A 370 -33.33 21.79 -6.14
C GLU A 370 -33.05 21.74 -4.63
N ASP A 371 -33.94 22.32 -3.82
CA ASP A 371 -33.86 22.28 -2.35
C ASP A 371 -34.07 20.86 -1.79
N LEU A 372 -34.90 20.03 -2.45
CA LEU A 372 -35.10 18.62 -2.06
C LEU A 372 -33.90 17.74 -2.41
N LEU A 373 -33.27 17.96 -3.57
CA LEU A 373 -32.08 17.22 -4.00
C LEU A 373 -30.84 17.57 -3.17
N SER A 374 -30.76 18.79 -2.64
CA SER A 374 -29.65 19.23 -1.79
C SER A 374 -29.79 18.82 -0.31
N GLN A 375 -30.96 18.32 0.13
CA GLN A 375 -31.19 17.85 1.51
C GLN A 375 -30.97 16.34 1.72
N GLY A 376 -30.60 15.57 0.69
CA GLY A 376 -30.37 14.12 0.80
C GLY A 376 -28.93 13.77 1.19
N ASP A 377 -28.73 13.15 2.36
CA ASP A 377 -27.41 12.70 2.84
C ASP A 377 -27.05 11.27 2.36
N LEU A 378 -25.79 11.14 1.88
CA LEU A 378 -24.87 9.99 1.95
C LEU A 378 -24.90 8.88 0.88
N THR A 379 -24.18 9.11 -0.24
CA THR A 379 -23.18 8.20 -0.86
C THR A 379 -22.48 8.93 -2.03
N GLU A 380 -21.20 8.65 -2.33
CA GLU A 380 -20.44 9.33 -3.41
C GLU A 380 -21.08 9.15 -4.81
N ALA A 381 -21.75 8.00 -5.04
CA ALA A 381 -22.51 7.74 -6.26
C ALA A 381 -23.86 8.51 -6.31
N SER A 382 -24.49 8.76 -5.17
CA SER A 382 -25.70 9.59 -5.10
C SER A 382 -25.38 11.08 -5.19
N ASP A 383 -24.20 11.51 -4.70
CA ASP A 383 -23.69 12.88 -4.88
C ASP A 383 -23.38 13.16 -6.35
N ALA A 384 -22.75 12.22 -7.06
CA ALA A 384 -22.50 12.38 -8.50
C ALA A 384 -23.83 12.51 -9.29
N PHE A 385 -24.84 11.72 -8.93
CA PHE A 385 -26.15 11.82 -9.57
C PHE A 385 -26.92 13.09 -9.15
N ALA A 386 -26.86 13.51 -7.89
CA ALA A 386 -27.49 14.73 -7.40
C ALA A 386 -26.84 15.98 -8.01
N THR A 387 -25.51 16.00 -8.17
CA THR A 387 -24.80 17.07 -8.86
C THR A 387 -25.11 17.10 -10.36
N GLU A 388 -25.22 15.93 -11.01
CA GLU A 388 -25.66 15.85 -12.40
C GLU A 388 -27.11 16.35 -12.56
N GLN A 389 -28.03 15.95 -11.68
CA GLN A 389 -29.41 16.43 -11.70
C GLN A 389 -29.54 17.92 -11.37
N ALA A 390 -28.79 18.42 -10.38
CA ALA A 390 -28.74 19.84 -10.06
C ALA A 390 -28.19 20.66 -11.23
N SER A 391 -27.19 20.13 -11.96
CA SER A 391 -26.67 20.76 -13.17
C SER A 391 -27.71 20.82 -14.29
N LYS A 392 -28.49 19.75 -14.50
CA LYS A 392 -29.59 19.71 -15.47
C LYS A 392 -30.74 20.64 -15.09
N ILE A 393 -31.09 20.73 -13.81
CA ILE A 393 -32.10 21.69 -13.31
C ILE A 393 -31.62 23.13 -13.51
N LYS A 394 -30.34 23.40 -13.28
CA LYS A 394 -29.74 24.71 -13.55
C LYS A 394 -29.77 25.05 -15.05
N GLU A 395 -29.49 24.08 -15.92
CA GLU A 395 -29.59 24.25 -17.38
C GLU A 395 -31.04 24.50 -17.83
N LEU A 396 -32.00 23.75 -17.29
CA LEU A 396 -33.44 23.99 -17.54
C LEU A 396 -33.87 25.37 -17.05
N ARG A 397 -33.42 25.82 -15.88
CA ARG A 397 -33.71 27.17 -15.38
C ARG A 397 -33.13 28.25 -16.29
N GLN A 398 -31.93 28.03 -16.83
CA GLN A 398 -31.34 28.93 -17.81
C GLN A 398 -32.18 28.97 -19.09
N MET A 399 -32.62 27.82 -19.60
CA MET A 399 -33.47 27.74 -20.77
C MET A 399 -34.85 28.41 -20.57
N VAL A 400 -35.45 28.28 -19.39
CA VAL A 400 -36.71 28.96 -19.04
C VAL A 400 -36.51 30.46 -18.96
N ASN A 401 -35.42 30.93 -18.33
CA ASN A 401 -35.08 32.35 -18.30
C ASN A 401 -34.77 32.91 -19.70
N ASP A 402 -34.11 32.13 -20.55
CA ASP A 402 -33.89 32.49 -21.95
C ASP A 402 -35.23 32.54 -22.71
N SER A 403 -36.18 31.65 -22.39
CA SER A 403 -37.54 31.68 -22.95
C SER A 403 -38.35 32.91 -22.50
N GLU A 404 -38.20 33.34 -21.24
CA GLU A 404 -38.77 34.60 -20.73
C GLU A 404 -38.18 35.79 -21.49
N LEU A 405 -36.86 35.81 -21.70
CA LEU A 405 -36.19 36.84 -22.48
C LEU A 405 -36.67 36.86 -23.94
N TYR A 406 -36.92 35.69 -24.55
CA TYR A 406 -37.50 35.62 -25.90
C TYR A 406 -38.94 36.14 -25.94
N VAL A 407 -39.76 35.85 -24.92
CA VAL A 407 -41.11 36.41 -24.81
C VAL A 407 -41.06 37.92 -24.63
N GLU A 408 -40.18 38.44 -23.78
CA GLU A 408 -39.97 39.89 -23.63
C GLU A 408 -39.49 40.55 -24.94
N ALA A 409 -38.60 39.89 -25.68
CA ALA A 409 -38.13 40.40 -26.98
C ALA A 409 -39.28 40.42 -28.00
N LEU A 410 -40.11 39.38 -28.04
CA LEU A 410 -41.30 39.32 -28.88
C LEU A 410 -42.35 40.37 -28.48
N GLU A 411 -42.56 40.61 -27.19
CA GLU A 411 -43.44 41.67 -26.71
C GLU A 411 -42.92 43.06 -27.11
N ARG A 412 -41.61 43.31 -26.96
CA ARG A 412 -40.98 44.55 -27.45
C ARG A 412 -41.14 44.71 -28.95
N ASP A 413 -40.98 43.65 -29.74
CA ASP A 413 -41.12 43.70 -31.18
C ASP A 413 -42.59 43.90 -31.62
N LEU A 414 -43.54 43.31 -30.89
CA LEU A 414 -44.97 43.51 -31.11
C LEU A 414 -45.37 44.95 -30.76
N GLU A 415 -44.82 45.50 -29.67
CA GLU A 415 -45.03 46.90 -29.30
C GLU A 415 -44.38 47.86 -30.30
N LYS A 416 -43.16 47.59 -30.77
CA LYS A 416 -42.53 48.34 -31.87
C LYS A 416 -43.40 48.28 -33.13
N ALA A 417 -43.93 47.11 -33.50
CA ALA A 417 -44.81 46.96 -34.64
C ALA A 417 -46.14 47.72 -34.45
N ARG A 418 -46.70 47.74 -33.24
CA ARG A 418 -47.88 48.55 -32.91
C ARG A 418 -47.60 50.04 -33.02
N VAL A 419 -46.52 50.53 -32.42
CA VAL A 419 -46.11 51.94 -32.50
C VAL A 419 -45.82 52.34 -33.94
N LEU A 420 -45.15 51.49 -34.73
CA LEU A 420 -44.94 51.72 -36.16
C LEU A 420 -46.26 51.78 -36.92
N ARG A 421 -47.20 50.87 -36.62
CA ARG A 421 -48.53 50.87 -37.26
C ARG A 421 -49.31 52.12 -36.90
N GLU A 422 -49.34 52.51 -35.63
CA GLU A 422 -50.00 53.72 -35.14
C GLU A 422 -49.37 54.97 -35.76
N ASN A 423 -48.04 55.04 -35.86
CA ASN A 423 -47.32 56.13 -36.48
C ASN A 423 -47.57 56.21 -38.00
N LEU A 424 -47.63 55.06 -38.69
CA LEU A 424 -47.99 55.01 -40.10
C LEU A 424 -49.46 55.39 -40.33
N GLU A 425 -50.38 54.91 -39.51
CA GLU A 425 -51.81 55.27 -39.55
C GLU A 425 -52.01 56.76 -39.24
N TYR A 426 -51.24 57.31 -38.31
CA TYR A 426 -51.18 58.75 -38.02
C TYR A 426 -50.65 59.55 -39.23
N LYS A 427 -49.56 59.11 -39.86
CA LYS A 427 -49.02 59.71 -41.10
C LYS A 427 -50.00 59.63 -42.28
N LEU A 428 -50.77 58.55 -42.37
CA LEU A 428 -51.78 58.35 -43.43
C LEU A 428 -53.03 59.21 -43.21
N SER A 429 -53.42 59.40 -41.95
CA SER A 429 -54.55 60.26 -41.55
C SER A 429 -54.20 61.75 -41.52
N HIS A 430 -52.92 62.11 -41.34
CA HIS A 430 -52.45 63.50 -41.24
C HIS A 430 -51.23 63.77 -42.16
N PRO A 431 -51.40 63.82 -43.48
CA PRO A 431 -50.31 64.00 -44.45
C PRO A 431 -49.58 65.36 -44.35
N GLU A 432 -50.14 66.35 -43.66
CA GLU A 432 -49.48 67.63 -43.35
C GLU A 432 -48.39 67.51 -42.26
N SER A 433 -48.38 66.42 -41.48
CA SER A 433 -47.41 66.16 -40.39
C SER A 433 -46.02 65.72 -40.89
N LEU A 434 -45.86 65.43 -42.18
CA LEU A 434 -44.58 64.99 -42.76
C LEU A 434 -43.50 66.10 -42.82
N ALA A 435 -43.87 67.34 -42.49
CA ALA A 435 -42.94 68.48 -42.44
C ALA A 435 -42.39 68.79 -41.03
N ASN A 436 -42.73 68.00 -40.01
CA ASN A 436 -42.30 68.24 -38.64
C ASN A 436 -40.90 67.65 -38.34
N PRO A 437 -39.96 68.42 -37.78
CA PRO A 437 -38.58 67.98 -37.53
C PRO A 437 -38.44 66.95 -36.38
N ALA A 438 -39.52 66.62 -35.66
CA ALA A 438 -39.52 65.64 -34.59
C ALA A 438 -39.31 64.18 -35.07
N PHE A 439 -39.35 63.92 -36.38
CA PHE A 439 -39.08 62.60 -36.95
C PHE A 439 -37.59 62.37 -37.30
N GLN A 440 -36.70 63.36 -37.14
CA GLN A 440 -35.25 63.18 -37.32
C GLN A 440 -34.59 62.36 -36.20
N ASP A 441 -35.18 62.31 -34.99
CA ASP A 441 -34.64 61.50 -33.89
C ASP A 441 -34.71 59.98 -34.15
N SER A 442 -35.60 59.54 -35.05
CA SER A 442 -35.70 58.13 -35.43
C SER A 442 -34.55 57.68 -36.34
N ASP A 443 -33.98 58.60 -37.14
CA ASP A 443 -32.82 58.31 -37.99
C ASP A 443 -31.52 58.28 -37.17
N ILE A 444 -31.41 59.11 -36.12
CA ILE A 444 -30.25 59.14 -35.22
C ILE A 444 -30.15 57.86 -34.37
N LEU A 445 -31.29 57.29 -33.95
CA LEU A 445 -31.32 56.00 -33.26
C LEU A 445 -30.89 54.84 -34.17
N LEU A 446 -31.30 54.87 -35.44
CA LEU A 446 -30.92 53.87 -36.44
C LEU A 446 -29.42 53.91 -36.76
N GLU A 447 -28.81 55.10 -36.80
CA GLU A 447 -27.37 55.26 -37.02
C GLU A 447 -26.56 54.76 -35.82
N LYS A 448 -27.06 54.97 -34.59
CA LYS A 448 -26.46 54.43 -33.37
C LYS A 448 -26.56 52.91 -33.29
N GLU A 449 -27.70 52.33 -33.66
CA GLU A 449 -27.85 50.87 -33.74
C GLU A 449 -26.94 50.25 -34.81
N LEU A 450 -26.68 50.98 -35.91
CA LEU A 450 -25.74 50.56 -36.95
C LEU A 450 -24.28 50.57 -36.46
N GLU A 451 -23.89 51.60 -35.71
CA GLU A 451 -22.56 51.71 -35.09
C GLU A 451 -22.35 50.64 -34.00
N GLU A 452 -23.37 50.33 -33.21
CA GLU A 452 -23.34 49.22 -32.24
C GLU A 452 -23.22 47.85 -32.91
N LEU A 453 -23.91 47.64 -34.04
CA LEU A 453 -23.77 46.42 -34.85
C LEU A 453 -22.38 46.29 -35.49
N GLU A 454 -21.79 47.40 -35.94
CA GLU A 454 -20.43 47.40 -36.49
C GLU A 454 -19.39 47.10 -35.41
N ASN A 455 -19.53 47.67 -34.22
CA ASN A 455 -18.69 47.35 -33.05
C ASN A 455 -18.83 45.87 -32.63
N LEU A 456 -20.04 45.32 -32.60
CA LEU A 456 -20.27 43.90 -32.27
C LEU A 456 -19.64 42.98 -33.33
N ARG A 457 -19.65 43.40 -34.59
CA ARG A 457 -19.00 42.67 -35.68
C ARG A 457 -17.48 42.69 -35.54
N GLU A 458 -16.89 43.84 -35.23
CA GLU A 458 -15.44 43.97 -34.99
C GLU A 458 -14.98 43.10 -33.80
N ILE A 459 -15.73 43.11 -32.70
CA ILE A 459 -15.46 42.26 -31.52
C ILE A 459 -15.54 40.77 -31.89
N ASN A 460 -16.49 40.38 -32.74
CA ASN A 460 -16.63 39.01 -33.19
C ASN A 460 -15.46 38.58 -34.10
N ASP A 461 -15.04 39.46 -35.01
CA ASP A 461 -13.87 39.23 -35.86
C ASP A 461 -12.58 39.11 -35.02
N GLU A 462 -12.42 39.91 -33.96
CA GLU A 462 -11.32 39.78 -32.99
C GLU A 462 -11.37 38.46 -32.21
N LEU A 463 -12.55 38.07 -31.71
CA LEU A 463 -12.77 36.77 -31.04
C LEU A 463 -12.47 35.59 -31.96
N GLU A 464 -12.84 35.65 -33.24
CA GLU A 464 -12.49 34.62 -34.22
C GLU A 464 -10.97 34.56 -34.46
N ALA A 465 -10.30 35.71 -34.48
CA ALA A 465 -8.84 35.77 -34.61
C ALA A 465 -8.14 35.17 -33.38
N GLU A 466 -8.60 35.48 -32.16
CA GLU A 466 -8.10 34.87 -30.93
C GLU A 466 -8.36 33.37 -30.88
N ARG A 467 -9.56 32.93 -31.28
CA ARG A 467 -9.88 31.50 -31.38
C ARG A 467 -8.93 30.78 -32.34
N LYS A 468 -8.66 31.36 -33.52
CA LYS A 468 -7.68 30.80 -34.47
C LYS A 468 -6.29 30.72 -33.87
N ARG A 469 -5.86 31.76 -33.13
CA ARG A 469 -4.57 31.79 -32.43
C ARG A 469 -4.48 30.70 -31.35
N LEU A 470 -5.50 30.54 -30.52
CA LEU A 470 -5.56 29.50 -29.49
C LEU A 470 -5.54 28.10 -30.09
N ILE A 471 -6.22 27.88 -31.22
CA ILE A 471 -6.18 26.60 -31.94
C ILE A 471 -4.76 26.30 -32.44
N THR A 472 -4.04 27.29 -32.98
CA THR A 472 -2.65 27.09 -33.40
C THR A 472 -1.72 26.80 -32.22
N GLU A 473 -1.91 27.47 -31.09
CA GLU A 473 -1.11 27.24 -29.88
C GLU A 473 -1.35 25.84 -29.28
N LEU A 474 -2.60 25.34 -29.33
CA LEU A 474 -2.92 23.96 -28.97
C LEU A 474 -2.27 22.94 -29.91
N TYR A 475 -2.22 23.22 -31.21
CA TYR A 475 -1.59 22.33 -32.18
C TYR A 475 -0.07 22.26 -31.99
N ASP A 476 0.58 23.39 -31.69
CA ASP A 476 2.00 23.44 -31.33
C ASP A 476 2.28 22.71 -30.01
N GLY A 477 1.40 22.84 -29.01
CA GLY A 477 1.46 22.05 -27.77
C GLY A 477 1.35 20.54 -28.04
N GLN A 478 0.50 20.13 -28.99
CA GLN A 478 0.40 18.74 -29.41
C GLN A 478 1.69 18.24 -30.09
N ALA A 479 2.33 19.05 -30.95
CA ALA A 479 3.62 18.70 -31.54
C ALA A 479 4.71 18.50 -30.48
N GLN A 480 4.76 19.35 -29.44
CA GLN A 480 5.70 19.17 -28.32
C GLN A 480 5.44 17.87 -27.55
N THR A 481 4.18 17.51 -27.30
CA THR A 481 3.87 16.22 -26.64
C THR A 481 4.31 15.00 -27.44
N GLU A 482 4.24 15.06 -28.77
CA GLU A 482 4.75 14.00 -29.65
C GLU A 482 6.30 13.92 -29.60
N GLU A 483 6.99 15.06 -29.54
CA GLU A 483 8.45 15.10 -29.34
C GLU A 483 8.86 14.53 -27.97
N PHE A 484 8.12 14.84 -26.90
CA PHE A 484 8.31 14.24 -25.58
C PHE A 484 8.13 12.72 -25.60
N SER A 485 7.13 12.21 -26.34
CA SER A 485 6.95 10.77 -26.54
C SER A 485 8.16 10.13 -27.22
N LYS A 486 8.66 10.74 -28.31
CA LYS A 486 9.86 10.25 -29.01
C LYS A 486 11.11 10.29 -28.13
N LEU A 487 11.21 11.27 -27.23
CA LEU A 487 12.32 11.37 -26.29
C LEU A 487 12.24 10.28 -25.22
N ARG A 488 11.04 10.00 -24.73
CA ARG A 488 10.78 8.90 -23.78
C ARG A 488 11.15 7.54 -24.39
N ASP A 489 10.75 7.28 -25.63
CA ASP A 489 11.09 6.03 -26.32
C ASP A 489 12.62 5.85 -26.46
N LYS A 490 13.35 6.95 -26.71
CA LYS A 490 14.82 6.93 -26.76
C LYS A 490 15.46 6.67 -25.39
N VAL A 491 14.87 7.17 -24.32
CA VAL A 491 15.33 6.88 -22.94
C VAL A 491 15.14 5.39 -22.66
N ASP A 492 13.97 4.84 -22.96
CA ASP A 492 13.68 3.42 -22.76
C ASP A 492 14.62 2.52 -23.59
N GLU A 493 14.99 2.94 -24.81
CA GLU A 493 15.98 2.23 -25.64
C GLU A 493 17.40 2.29 -25.03
N LEU A 494 17.79 3.45 -24.48
CA LEU A 494 19.09 3.62 -23.81
C LEU A 494 19.16 2.80 -22.51
N ASP A 495 18.10 2.75 -21.72
CA ASP A 495 18.04 1.94 -20.50
C ASP A 495 18.18 0.44 -20.83
N LYS A 496 17.50 -0.05 -21.86
CA LYS A 496 17.69 -1.43 -22.35
C LYS A 496 19.12 -1.71 -22.80
N LYS A 497 19.79 -0.73 -23.43
CA LYS A 497 21.20 -0.86 -23.81
C LYS A 497 22.09 -0.92 -22.56
N ILE A 498 21.82 -0.08 -21.56
CA ILE A 498 22.55 -0.12 -20.28
C ILE A 498 22.39 -1.48 -19.61
N ASP A 499 21.17 -2.02 -19.52
CA ASP A 499 20.92 -3.33 -18.94
C ASP A 499 21.68 -4.44 -19.70
N SER A 500 21.65 -4.40 -21.04
CA SER A 500 22.39 -5.38 -21.86
C SER A 500 23.91 -5.31 -21.65
N VAL A 501 24.44 -4.09 -21.48
CA VAL A 501 25.87 -3.86 -21.24
C VAL A 501 26.22 -4.30 -19.83
N GLN A 502 25.41 -3.99 -18.82
CA GLN A 502 25.60 -4.46 -17.44
C GLN A 502 25.60 -5.98 -17.38
N GLN A 503 24.67 -6.64 -18.06
CA GLN A 503 24.64 -8.10 -18.14
C GLN A 503 25.90 -8.66 -18.80
N SER A 504 26.35 -8.05 -19.92
CA SER A 504 27.61 -8.44 -20.56
C SER A 504 28.84 -8.20 -19.66
N TYR A 505 28.84 -7.16 -18.83
CA TYR A 505 29.91 -6.92 -17.86
C TYR A 505 29.93 -7.99 -16.78
N VAL A 506 28.77 -8.35 -16.23
CA VAL A 506 28.66 -9.43 -15.24
C VAL A 506 29.13 -10.76 -15.83
N GLU A 507 28.73 -11.09 -17.07
CA GLU A 507 29.22 -12.30 -17.75
C GLU A 507 30.74 -12.30 -17.98
N MET A 508 31.32 -11.13 -18.26
CA MET A 508 32.77 -10.99 -18.38
C MET A 508 33.45 -11.16 -17.02
N GLU A 509 32.92 -10.57 -15.96
CA GLU A 509 33.41 -10.76 -14.58
C GLU A 509 33.33 -12.23 -14.16
N GLU A 510 32.21 -12.92 -14.43
CA GLU A 510 32.09 -14.35 -14.19
C GLU A 510 33.13 -15.16 -14.97
N LYS A 511 33.37 -14.83 -16.25
CA LYS A 511 34.43 -15.47 -17.05
C LYS A 511 35.82 -15.23 -16.47
N TYR A 512 36.11 -14.01 -16.00
CA TYR A 512 37.39 -13.69 -15.36
C TYR A 512 37.55 -14.42 -14.03
N LEU A 513 36.52 -14.44 -13.18
CA LEU A 513 36.53 -15.18 -11.92
C LEU A 513 36.73 -16.67 -12.17
N ASN A 514 36.00 -17.25 -13.14
CA ASN A 514 36.16 -18.66 -13.51
C ASN A 514 37.56 -18.97 -14.06
N ALA A 515 38.17 -18.06 -14.82
CA ALA A 515 39.55 -18.23 -15.31
C ALA A 515 40.58 -18.15 -14.19
N ILE A 516 40.37 -17.29 -13.19
CA ILE A 516 41.24 -17.20 -11.99
C ILE A 516 41.11 -18.48 -11.16
N MET A 517 39.89 -18.95 -10.91
CA MET A 517 39.63 -20.21 -10.18
C MET A 517 40.24 -21.42 -10.89
N ALA A 518 40.12 -21.51 -12.23
CA ALA A 518 40.71 -22.59 -13.01
C ALA A 518 42.26 -22.56 -13.05
N GLY A 519 42.87 -21.39 -12.82
CA GLY A 519 44.31 -21.23 -12.69
C GLY A 519 44.85 -21.64 -11.31
N GLU A 520 44.03 -21.55 -10.26
CA GLU A 520 44.37 -22.00 -8.91
C GLU A 520 44.35 -23.53 -8.73
N ASP A 521 43.54 -24.25 -9.52
CA ASP A 521 43.49 -25.73 -9.51
C ASP A 521 44.64 -26.40 -10.31
N GLY A 522 45.55 -25.60 -10.89
CA GLY A 522 46.59 -26.03 -11.82
C GLY A 522 48.03 -26.07 -11.29
N PHE A 523 48.26 -25.97 -9.97
CA PHE A 523 49.59 -26.04 -9.35
C PHE A 523 49.74 -27.15 -8.31
#